data_AF-A0A8H6MJR1-F1
#
_entry.id   AF-A0A8H6MJR1-F1
#
_cell.length_a   1.000
_cell.length_b   1.000
_cell.length_c   1.000
_cell.angle_alpha   90.00
_cell.angle_beta   90.00
_cell.angle_gamma   90.00
#
_symmetry.space_group_name_H-M   'P 1'
#
loop_
_entity.id
_entity.type
_entity.pdbx_description
1 polymer ?
#
loop_
_entity_poly.entity_id
_entity_poly.type
_entity_poly.pdbx_seq_one_letter_code
_entity_poly.pdbx_strand_id
1 'polypeptide(L)'
;MCIRHTQFFECPSKEGPPKQHQIKKNILCSDNFPCHEAHWEDRHSYYHCMCSGCSGEPPGVPHEKPYQEQWVRDASQFDAWSKNYIQSLSRAVSLWIWSQHHNHEDRVSTKEMTEMYPAFFYERRCKEENHKSSKCGCEAGGPIDFLYNPAMAVRRHLTNETARALERNPRLQSPDAKEALASVQKSLAVMCQDESRYFRDGIAREPFFSAQAIERRRQTLARTMTVAWQNVANDLSNSAGTDISSWTDAHTLIESQARRRRGLAKLMGEIILFDSGISSAKFSFVAEKLALLVQMPQWRASSGTLGVEYLVNVVSRTVRTEEPDEPFGKLIAQAVAYLNVKRELWNTAMRSYNTRRMLFEKSTTPISGSALGAMHGDQDGNRGCGFCHIGYWESPSVRSATGRHAMAQKAWPMQLHFNMDDGEPAVRINNCGHHFGRSCLFRYWLAGRSACPTCKTEPLEPVYRLVESATRERLTPGPMSLFIGDR
;
A
#
# COMPACT_ATOMS: atom_id res chain seq x y z
N MET A 1 1.51 -1.97 -11.44
CA MET A 1 0.25 -1.28 -11.09
C MET A 1 -0.88 -2.24 -11.41
N CYS A 2 -1.96 -2.18 -10.64
CA CYS A 2 -3.13 -3.04 -10.86
C CYS A 2 -4.44 -2.24 -10.99
N ILE A 3 -4.46 -1.00 -10.51
CA ILE A 3 -5.63 -0.12 -10.56
C ILE A 3 -5.20 1.25 -11.10
N ARG A 4 -5.93 1.78 -12.08
CA ARG A 4 -5.96 3.19 -12.49
C ARG A 4 -7.02 3.88 -11.64
N HIS A 5 -6.61 4.81 -10.80
CA HIS A 5 -7.51 5.56 -9.95
C HIS A 5 -7.64 6.99 -10.44
N THR A 6 -8.86 7.37 -10.78
CA THR A 6 -9.21 8.76 -11.03
C THR A 6 -10.06 9.27 -9.88
N GLN A 7 -9.60 10.33 -9.24
CA GLN A 7 -10.32 11.03 -8.19
C GLN A 7 -10.87 12.34 -8.75
N PHE A 8 -12.16 12.59 -8.53
CA PHE A 8 -12.87 13.81 -8.90
C PHE A 8 -13.22 14.59 -7.64
N PHE A 9 -12.90 15.88 -7.62
CA PHE A 9 -13.06 16.76 -6.46
C PHE A 9 -13.82 18.01 -6.84
N GLU A 10 -14.61 18.54 -5.92
CA GLU A 10 -15.27 19.85 -6.04
C GLU A 10 -14.42 20.92 -5.36
N CYS A 11 -13.68 21.69 -6.16
CA CYS A 11 -12.77 22.73 -5.68
C CYS A 11 -13.40 24.12 -5.79
N PRO A 12 -13.17 25.01 -4.81
CA PRO A 12 -13.65 26.39 -4.88
C PRO A 12 -13.21 27.09 -6.17
N SER A 13 -14.04 27.99 -6.67
CA SER A 13 -13.72 28.84 -7.81
C SER A 13 -13.85 30.33 -7.44
N LYS A 14 -13.21 31.20 -8.22
CA LYS A 14 -13.17 32.65 -7.96
C LYS A 14 -14.55 33.31 -8.10
N GLU A 15 -15.30 32.96 -9.14
CA GLU A 15 -16.47 33.73 -9.63
C GLU A 15 -17.72 32.84 -9.89
N GLY A 16 -17.84 31.67 -9.28
CA GLY A 16 -19.00 30.80 -9.57
C GLY A 16 -19.10 29.51 -8.76
N PRO A 17 -19.82 28.49 -9.26
CA PRO A 17 -19.92 27.18 -8.60
C PRO A 17 -18.53 26.52 -8.48
N PRO A 18 -18.38 25.51 -7.60
CA PRO A 18 -17.15 24.73 -7.51
C PRO A 18 -16.74 24.15 -8.87
N LYS A 19 -15.44 24.19 -9.17
CA LYS A 19 -14.85 23.53 -10.33
C LYS A 19 -14.57 22.06 -10.03
N GLN A 20 -14.71 21.20 -11.04
CA GLN A 20 -14.36 19.80 -10.91
C GLN A 20 -12.86 19.62 -11.22
N HIS A 21 -12.07 19.23 -10.22
CA HIS A 21 -10.67 18.87 -10.41
C HIS A 21 -10.51 17.37 -10.51
N GLN A 22 -9.63 16.92 -11.41
CA GLN A 22 -9.33 15.52 -11.63
C GLN A 22 -7.89 15.20 -11.24
N ILE A 23 -7.70 14.15 -10.44
CA ILE A 23 -6.39 13.60 -10.13
C ILE A 23 -6.33 12.17 -10.63
N LYS A 24 -5.37 11.88 -11.52
CA LYS A 24 -5.12 10.54 -12.06
C LYS A 24 -3.87 9.95 -11.41
N LYS A 25 -4.01 8.79 -10.81
CA LYS A 25 -2.94 8.09 -10.11
C LYS A 25 -3.13 6.60 -10.21
N ASN A 26 -2.05 5.85 -10.02
CA ASN A 26 -2.09 4.40 -10.13
C ASN A 26 -1.89 3.76 -8.74
N ILE A 27 -2.55 2.64 -8.46
CA ILE A 27 -2.40 1.89 -7.20
C ILE A 27 -1.69 0.57 -7.45
N LEU A 28 -0.78 0.25 -6.52
CA LEU A 28 0.13 -0.88 -6.60
C LEU A 28 -0.48 -2.09 -5.93
N CYS A 29 -0.62 -3.19 -6.67
CA CYS A 29 -0.73 -4.51 -6.06
C CYS A 29 0.63 -4.98 -5.57
N SER A 30 0.62 -6.00 -4.71
CA SER A 30 1.83 -6.59 -4.15
C SER A 30 2.61 -7.46 -5.14
N ASP A 31 2.19 -7.62 -6.38
CA ASP A 31 2.99 -8.34 -7.39
C ASP A 31 4.33 -7.63 -7.64
N ASN A 32 5.40 -8.42 -7.82
CA ASN A 32 6.76 -7.92 -8.04
C ASN A 32 6.90 -7.19 -9.38
N PHE A 33 6.06 -7.55 -10.37
CA PHE A 33 6.10 -6.97 -11.71
C PHE A 33 4.88 -6.07 -11.95
N PRO A 34 5.00 -5.03 -12.80
CA PRO A 34 3.84 -4.32 -13.31
C PRO A 34 2.88 -5.32 -13.99
N CYS A 35 1.59 -5.26 -13.66
CA CYS A 35 0.63 -6.07 -14.39
C CYS A 35 0.51 -5.57 -15.83
N HIS A 36 0.26 -6.51 -16.74
CA HIS A 36 -0.12 -6.18 -18.10
C HIS A 36 -1.34 -5.25 -18.10
N GLU A 37 -1.39 -4.29 -19.01
CA GLU A 37 -2.45 -3.27 -19.07
C GLU A 37 -3.85 -3.88 -19.11
N ALA A 38 -4.04 -4.96 -19.86
CA ALA A 38 -5.30 -5.70 -19.92
C ALA A 38 -5.81 -6.18 -18.55
N HIS A 39 -4.93 -6.33 -17.56
CA HIS A 39 -5.30 -6.77 -16.21
C HIS A 39 -5.67 -5.61 -15.28
N TRP A 40 -5.55 -4.36 -15.72
CA TRP A 40 -5.80 -3.20 -14.85
C TRP A 40 -7.30 -3.02 -14.64
N GLU A 41 -7.67 -2.57 -13.45
CA GLU A 41 -9.02 -2.09 -13.16
C GLU A 41 -9.02 -0.57 -13.15
N ASP A 42 -10.05 0.07 -13.69
CA ASP A 42 -10.25 1.51 -13.53
C ASP A 42 -11.21 1.75 -12.36
N ARG A 43 -10.82 2.66 -11.48
CA ARG A 43 -11.63 3.14 -10.37
C ARG A 43 -11.82 4.63 -10.51
N HIS A 44 -13.06 5.08 -10.42
CA HIS A 44 -13.42 6.49 -10.33
C HIS A 44 -14.03 6.77 -8.96
N SER A 45 -13.48 7.71 -8.21
CA SER A 45 -13.98 8.13 -6.90
C SER A 45 -14.33 9.62 -6.93
N TYR A 46 -15.48 9.98 -6.38
CA TYR A 46 -15.99 11.35 -6.39
C TYR A 46 -16.11 11.89 -4.96
N TYR A 47 -15.69 13.14 -4.75
CA TYR A 47 -15.62 13.81 -3.46
C TYR A 47 -16.21 15.23 -3.55
N HIS A 48 -16.90 15.67 -2.49
CA HIS A 48 -17.40 17.05 -2.34
C HIS A 48 -16.34 17.97 -1.69
N CYS A 49 -15.17 17.42 -1.37
CA CYS A 49 -14.07 18.17 -0.79
C CYS A 49 -13.06 18.66 -1.85
N MET A 50 -12.18 19.56 -1.40
CA MET A 50 -11.10 20.12 -2.21
C MET A 50 -10.06 19.05 -2.58
N CYS A 51 -9.52 19.12 -3.79
CA CYS A 51 -8.42 18.28 -4.22
C CYS A 51 -7.13 18.60 -3.43
N SER A 52 -6.17 17.67 -3.45
CA SER A 52 -4.87 17.80 -2.77
C SER A 52 -4.05 19.04 -3.16
N GLY A 53 -4.19 19.51 -4.41
CA GLY A 53 -3.58 20.76 -4.87
C GLY A 53 -4.14 21.97 -4.12
N CYS A 54 -5.47 22.09 -4.10
CA CYS A 54 -6.19 23.21 -3.49
C CYS A 54 -6.17 23.21 -1.96
N SER A 55 -6.22 22.03 -1.32
CA SER A 55 -6.24 21.91 0.14
C SER A 55 -4.86 21.81 0.77
N GLY A 56 -3.88 21.28 0.03
CA GLY A 56 -2.58 20.84 0.55
C GLY A 56 -2.61 19.49 1.26
N GLU A 57 -3.78 18.85 1.37
CA GLU A 57 -3.94 17.50 1.90
C GLU A 57 -3.33 16.47 0.94
N PRO A 58 -2.78 15.34 1.44
CA PRO A 58 -2.27 14.29 0.57
C PRO A 58 -3.44 13.60 -0.19
N PRO A 59 -3.31 13.33 -1.51
CA PRO A 59 -4.40 12.76 -2.33
C PRO A 59 -5.01 11.48 -1.77
N GLY A 60 -4.16 10.67 -1.13
CA GLY A 60 -4.59 9.40 -0.60
C GLY A 60 -5.08 9.38 0.86
N VAL A 61 -5.17 10.54 1.51
CA VAL A 61 -6.05 10.74 2.67
C VAL A 61 -7.03 11.85 2.33
N PRO A 62 -7.98 11.60 1.41
CA PRO A 62 -8.98 12.60 1.08
C PRO A 62 -9.76 12.97 2.33
N HIS A 63 -10.20 14.22 2.38
CA HIS A 63 -10.80 14.84 3.56
C HIS A 63 -11.97 14.01 4.14
N GLU A 64 -12.68 13.34 3.25
CA GLU A 64 -13.86 12.51 3.49
C GLU A 64 -13.81 11.22 2.65
N LYS A 65 -14.75 10.31 2.94
CA LYS A 65 -15.00 9.15 2.07
C LYS A 65 -15.64 9.63 0.76
N PRO A 66 -15.34 8.99 -0.37
CA PRO A 66 -16.01 9.33 -1.62
C PRO A 66 -17.52 9.09 -1.47
N TYR A 67 -18.33 10.04 -1.94
CA TYR A 67 -19.79 9.90 -1.95
C TYR A 67 -20.27 8.96 -3.06
N GLN A 68 -19.44 8.78 -4.09
CA GLN A 68 -19.70 7.87 -5.20
C GLN A 68 -18.39 7.19 -5.62
N GLU A 69 -18.49 5.90 -5.94
CA GLU A 69 -17.41 5.11 -6.52
C GLU A 69 -17.91 4.29 -7.70
N GLN A 70 -17.13 4.25 -8.77
CA GLN A 70 -17.40 3.45 -9.97
C GLN A 70 -16.17 2.60 -10.29
N TRP A 71 -16.42 1.38 -10.76
CA TRP A 71 -15.39 0.42 -11.14
C TRP A 71 -15.64 -0.07 -12.56
N VAL A 72 -14.63 0.04 -13.42
CA VAL A 72 -14.62 -0.55 -14.77
C VAL A 72 -13.54 -1.62 -14.81
N ARG A 73 -13.90 -2.81 -15.29
CA ARG A 73 -13.06 -4.00 -15.22
C ARG A 73 -13.46 -5.02 -16.28
N ASP A 74 -12.47 -5.69 -16.85
CA ASP A 74 -12.68 -6.85 -17.71
C ASP A 74 -12.54 -8.14 -16.90
N ALA A 75 -13.69 -8.77 -16.60
CA ALA A 75 -13.73 -10.01 -15.83
C ALA A 75 -13.09 -11.20 -16.57
N SER A 76 -12.98 -11.15 -17.90
CA SER A 76 -12.35 -12.23 -18.68
C SER A 76 -10.86 -12.38 -18.37
N GLN A 77 -10.21 -11.30 -17.92
CA GLN A 77 -8.79 -11.28 -17.60
C GLN A 77 -8.47 -11.74 -16.18
N PHE A 78 -9.49 -11.98 -15.34
CA PHE A 78 -9.28 -12.25 -13.91
C PHE A 78 -8.60 -13.59 -13.67
N ASP A 79 -8.91 -14.62 -14.47
CA ASP A 79 -8.24 -15.91 -14.38
C ASP A 79 -6.75 -15.80 -14.71
N ALA A 80 -6.42 -15.21 -15.86
CA ALA A 80 -5.03 -15.01 -16.30
C ALA A 80 -4.23 -14.13 -15.31
N TRP A 81 -4.83 -13.04 -14.83
CA TRP A 81 -4.23 -12.19 -13.81
C TRP A 81 -3.99 -12.95 -12.49
N SER A 82 -4.98 -13.70 -11.99
CA SER A 82 -4.86 -14.41 -10.71
C SER A 82 -3.76 -15.47 -10.75
N LYS A 83 -3.60 -16.19 -11.87
CA LYS A 83 -2.51 -17.16 -12.08
C LYS A 83 -1.15 -16.49 -11.97
N ASN A 84 -0.94 -15.36 -12.66
CA ASN A 84 0.32 -14.61 -12.61
C ASN A 84 0.61 -14.07 -11.20
N TYR A 85 -0.41 -13.52 -10.55
CA TYR A 85 -0.32 -12.96 -9.20
C TYR A 85 0.05 -14.03 -8.18
N ILE A 86 -0.64 -15.18 -8.19
CA ILE A 86 -0.37 -16.30 -7.29
C ILE A 86 0.98 -16.95 -7.63
N GLN A 87 1.36 -17.04 -8.91
CA GLN A 87 2.69 -17.52 -9.32
C GLN A 87 3.81 -16.68 -8.71
N SER A 88 3.67 -15.36 -8.73
CA SER A 88 4.62 -14.42 -8.12
C SER A 88 4.73 -14.66 -6.61
N LEU A 89 3.59 -14.70 -5.91
CA LEU A 89 3.56 -14.95 -4.47
C LEU A 89 4.10 -16.35 -4.10
N SER A 90 3.84 -17.37 -4.91
CA SER A 90 4.28 -18.75 -4.66
C SER A 90 5.81 -18.87 -4.60
N ARG A 91 6.53 -18.06 -5.39
CA ARG A 91 8.00 -18.01 -5.37
C ARG A 91 8.50 -17.50 -4.02
N ALA A 92 7.90 -16.42 -3.50
CA ALA A 92 8.26 -15.87 -2.19
C ALA A 92 7.94 -16.84 -1.05
N VAL A 93 6.74 -17.42 -1.08
CA VAL A 93 6.29 -18.39 -0.08
C VAL A 93 7.21 -19.61 -0.04
N SER A 94 7.68 -20.09 -1.19
CA SER A 94 8.66 -21.18 -1.27
C SER A 94 9.93 -20.85 -0.48
N LEU A 95 10.41 -19.61 -0.53
CA LEU A 95 11.56 -19.16 0.26
C LEU A 95 11.26 -19.21 1.76
N TRP A 96 10.11 -18.68 2.18
CA TRP A 96 9.77 -18.62 3.60
C TRP A 96 9.62 -20.01 4.20
N ILE A 97 8.97 -20.92 3.46
CA ILE A 97 8.88 -22.34 3.81
C ILE A 97 10.29 -22.93 3.93
N TRP A 98 11.13 -22.76 2.91
CA TRP A 98 12.53 -23.20 2.95
C TRP A 98 13.26 -22.75 4.23
N SER A 99 13.13 -21.47 4.63
CA SER A 99 13.79 -20.99 5.86
C SER A 99 13.30 -21.62 7.15
N GLN A 100 12.07 -22.15 7.20
CA GLN A 100 11.59 -22.86 8.38
C GLN A 100 12.11 -24.31 8.45
N HIS A 101 12.69 -24.83 7.36
CA HIS A 101 13.10 -26.23 7.25
C HIS A 101 14.61 -26.43 7.04
N HIS A 102 15.40 -25.35 6.97
CA HIS A 102 16.83 -25.37 6.68
C HIS A 102 17.72 -26.05 7.75
N ASN A 103 17.20 -26.31 8.95
CA ASN A 103 17.94 -27.02 10.00
C ASN A 103 18.04 -28.54 9.75
N HIS A 104 17.43 -29.07 8.69
CA HIS A 104 17.64 -30.46 8.26
C HIS A 104 18.70 -30.47 7.16
N GLU A 105 19.94 -30.79 7.55
CA GLU A 105 21.16 -30.55 6.78
C GLU A 105 21.24 -31.23 5.40
N ASP A 106 20.33 -32.13 5.00
CA ASP A 106 20.54 -32.97 3.81
C ASP A 106 19.57 -32.80 2.63
N ARG A 107 18.67 -31.80 2.64
CA ARG A 107 17.57 -31.76 1.63
C ARG A 107 17.62 -30.68 0.56
N VAL A 108 18.51 -29.69 0.66
CA VAL A 108 18.55 -28.58 -0.31
C VAL A 108 19.96 -28.38 -0.85
N SER A 109 20.11 -28.51 -2.17
CA SER A 109 21.36 -28.35 -2.89
C SER A 109 21.77 -26.87 -3.02
N THR A 110 23.07 -26.61 -3.20
CA THR A 110 23.58 -25.26 -3.51
C THR A 110 22.96 -24.67 -4.78
N LYS A 111 22.63 -25.55 -5.75
CA LYS A 111 21.91 -25.18 -6.98
C LYS A 111 20.52 -24.62 -6.67
N GLU A 112 19.72 -25.34 -5.87
CA GLU A 112 18.38 -24.88 -5.47
C GLU A 112 18.44 -23.55 -4.69
N MET A 113 19.43 -23.37 -3.80
CA MET A 113 19.63 -22.11 -3.09
C MET A 113 19.98 -20.94 -4.02
N THR A 114 20.76 -21.20 -5.07
CA THR A 114 21.12 -20.18 -6.08
C THR A 114 19.94 -19.86 -6.99
N GLU A 115 19.13 -20.85 -7.37
CA GLU A 115 17.89 -20.68 -8.15
C GLU A 115 16.80 -19.93 -7.39
N MET A 116 16.84 -19.95 -6.05
CA MET A 116 15.95 -19.18 -5.17
C MET A 116 16.37 -17.70 -5.04
N TYR A 117 17.63 -17.36 -5.31
CA TYR A 117 18.17 -16.01 -5.09
C TYR A 117 17.47 -14.90 -5.90
N PRO A 118 17.04 -15.10 -7.17
CA PRO A 118 16.24 -14.12 -7.87
C PRO A 118 14.95 -13.74 -7.14
N ALA A 119 14.27 -14.70 -6.49
CA ALA A 119 13.08 -14.40 -5.72
C ALA A 119 13.41 -13.55 -4.47
N PHE A 120 14.52 -13.82 -3.78
CA PHE A 120 15.02 -12.93 -2.72
C PHE A 120 15.29 -11.52 -3.24
N PHE A 121 15.97 -11.41 -4.39
CA PHE A 121 16.28 -10.13 -4.98
C PHE A 121 15.00 -9.34 -5.31
N TYR A 122 14.01 -9.97 -5.95
CA TYR A 122 12.77 -9.29 -6.34
C TYR A 122 11.91 -8.87 -5.13
N GLU A 123 11.76 -9.72 -4.11
CA GLU A 123 10.99 -9.39 -2.90
C GLU A 123 11.69 -8.35 -2.01
N ARG A 124 13.04 -8.37 -1.94
CA ARG A 124 13.82 -7.43 -1.11
C ARG A 124 14.04 -6.10 -1.80
N ARG A 125 14.16 -6.07 -3.14
CA ARG A 125 14.27 -4.86 -3.95
C ARG A 125 12.91 -4.22 -4.12
N CYS A 126 12.37 -3.78 -2.98
CA CYS A 126 11.02 -3.25 -2.92
C CYS A 126 10.90 -1.88 -3.59
N LYS A 127 9.68 -1.66 -4.07
CA LYS A 127 8.97 -0.42 -4.39
C LYS A 127 8.87 0.56 -3.19
N GLU A 128 9.81 0.52 -2.25
CA GLU A 128 9.80 1.35 -1.03
C GLU A 128 11.13 2.11 -0.87
N GLU A 129 12.28 1.48 -1.13
CA GLU A 129 13.60 2.11 -0.92
C GLU A 129 14.15 2.88 -2.12
N ASN A 130 13.72 2.54 -3.34
CA ASN A 130 14.14 3.27 -4.54
C ASN A 130 13.37 4.58 -4.76
N HIS A 131 12.43 4.90 -3.87
CA HIS A 131 11.67 6.16 -3.89
C HIS A 131 12.37 7.21 -3.03
N LYS A 132 13.61 7.57 -3.40
CA LYS A 132 14.24 8.77 -2.83
C LYS A 132 13.36 9.96 -3.17
N SER A 133 13.08 10.81 -2.17
CA SER A 133 12.22 12.00 -2.30
C SER A 133 12.62 12.96 -3.43
N SER A 134 13.88 12.91 -3.87
CA SER A 134 14.41 13.69 -4.99
C SER A 134 14.31 13.03 -6.36
N LYS A 135 13.89 11.76 -6.46
CA LYS A 135 13.90 10.96 -7.71
C LYS A 135 12.56 10.33 -8.08
N CYS A 136 11.57 10.35 -7.19
CA CYS A 136 10.24 9.80 -7.46
C CYS A 136 9.13 10.79 -7.05
N GLY A 137 8.24 11.13 -7.99
CA GLY A 137 7.03 11.96 -7.74
C GLY A 137 5.90 11.22 -7.00
N CYS A 138 6.22 10.09 -6.37
CA CYS A 138 5.30 9.27 -5.61
C CYS A 138 5.17 9.76 -4.17
N GLU A 139 4.02 9.46 -3.53
CA GLU A 139 3.66 9.96 -2.20
C GLU A 139 4.50 9.43 -1.01
N ALA A 140 5.57 8.65 -1.24
CA ALA A 140 6.46 8.15 -0.17
C ALA A 140 7.09 9.28 0.66
N GLY A 141 7.29 10.46 0.07
CA GLY A 141 7.83 11.63 0.76
C GLY A 141 6.77 12.49 1.47
N GLY A 142 5.52 12.03 1.57
CA GLY A 142 4.43 12.78 2.21
C GLY A 142 4.54 12.83 3.74
N PRO A 143 3.70 13.64 4.42
CA PRO A 143 3.85 13.98 5.84
C PRO A 143 3.33 12.88 6.78
N ILE A 144 3.22 11.64 6.30
CA ILE A 144 2.76 10.46 7.06
C ILE A 144 3.62 9.31 6.56
N ASP A 145 4.35 8.62 7.47
CA ASP A 145 5.17 7.44 7.14
C ASP A 145 4.33 6.34 6.51
N PHE A 146 4.95 5.58 5.62
CA PHE A 146 4.21 4.96 4.54
C PHE A 146 4.56 3.50 4.21
N LEU A 147 3.55 2.75 3.74
CA LEU A 147 3.63 1.39 3.19
C LEU A 147 2.81 1.31 1.89
N TYR A 148 3.47 1.21 0.72
CA TYR A 148 2.82 1.24 -0.63
C TYR A 148 1.71 0.23 -0.78
N ASN A 149 1.95 -0.94 -0.21
CA ASN A 149 1.01 -2.00 -0.17
C ASN A 149 1.33 -2.83 1.08
N PRO A 150 0.39 -3.02 2.01
CA PRO A 150 0.65 -3.76 3.24
C PRO A 150 1.12 -5.19 2.99
N ALA A 151 0.52 -5.86 1.99
CA ALA A 151 0.88 -7.22 1.62
C ALA A 151 2.32 -7.28 1.09
N MET A 152 2.75 -6.27 0.33
CA MET A 152 4.15 -6.15 -0.11
C MET A 152 5.10 -5.98 1.08
N ALA A 153 4.76 -5.10 2.03
CA ALA A 153 5.59 -4.85 3.20
C ALA A 153 5.78 -6.11 4.06
N VAL A 154 4.73 -6.92 4.22
CA VAL A 154 4.81 -8.22 4.90
C VAL A 154 5.67 -9.20 4.14
N ARG A 155 5.46 -9.33 2.82
CA ARG A 155 6.27 -10.21 1.97
C ARG A 155 7.76 -9.88 2.09
N ARG A 156 8.09 -8.59 2.08
CA ARG A 156 9.45 -8.09 2.28
C ARG A 156 9.98 -8.42 3.68
N HIS A 157 9.18 -8.18 4.72
CA HIS A 157 9.56 -8.50 6.10
C HIS A 157 9.90 -9.98 6.26
N LEU A 158 9.00 -10.88 5.85
CA LEU A 158 9.23 -12.33 5.89
C LEU A 158 10.46 -12.72 5.06
N THR A 159 10.63 -12.13 3.87
CA THR A 159 11.80 -12.41 3.03
C THR A 159 13.10 -11.92 3.65
N ASN A 160 13.10 -10.78 4.35
CA ASN A 160 14.28 -10.30 5.08
C ASN A 160 14.65 -11.24 6.22
N GLU A 161 13.67 -11.76 6.97
CA GLU A 161 13.93 -12.78 8.01
C GLU A 161 14.52 -14.06 7.39
N THR A 162 13.94 -14.53 6.28
CA THR A 162 14.46 -15.67 5.51
C THR A 162 15.86 -15.40 4.97
N ALA A 163 16.14 -14.18 4.51
CA ALA A 163 17.44 -13.82 3.95
C ALA A 163 18.53 -13.82 5.03
N ARG A 164 18.22 -13.37 6.26
CA ARG A 164 19.16 -13.48 7.38
C ARG A 164 19.52 -14.93 7.70
N ALA A 165 18.60 -15.88 7.52
CA ALA A 165 18.90 -17.30 7.66
C ALA A 165 19.80 -17.80 6.51
N LEU A 166 19.50 -17.40 5.27
CA LEU A 166 20.32 -17.71 4.10
C LEU A 166 21.74 -17.16 4.21
N GLU A 167 21.88 -15.90 4.62
CA GLU A 167 23.14 -15.19 4.83
C GLU A 167 23.97 -15.76 5.98
N ARG A 168 23.40 -16.62 6.84
CA ARG A 168 24.14 -17.36 7.87
C ARG A 168 24.52 -18.78 7.43
N ASN A 169 24.04 -19.25 6.27
CA ASN A 169 24.29 -20.60 5.80
C ASN A 169 25.77 -20.77 5.39
N PRO A 170 26.54 -21.69 6.00
CA PRO A 170 27.96 -21.86 5.72
C PRO A 170 28.29 -22.13 4.25
N ARG A 171 27.41 -22.82 3.52
CA ARG A 171 27.61 -23.14 2.08
C ARG A 171 27.59 -21.90 1.19
N LEU A 172 26.92 -20.83 1.65
CA LEU A 172 26.84 -19.56 0.95
C LEU A 172 27.85 -18.53 1.48
N GLN A 173 28.66 -18.91 2.47
CA GLN A 173 29.74 -18.07 3.00
C GLN A 173 31.05 -18.19 2.23
N SER A 174 31.18 -19.18 1.34
CA SER A 174 32.38 -19.34 0.52
C SER A 174 32.58 -18.15 -0.43
N PRO A 175 33.83 -17.80 -0.78
CA PRO A 175 34.11 -16.74 -1.76
C PRO A 175 33.38 -16.95 -3.09
N ASP A 176 33.41 -18.17 -3.62
CA ASP A 176 32.79 -18.52 -4.90
C ASP A 176 31.27 -18.33 -4.88
N ALA A 177 30.61 -18.74 -3.79
CA ALA A 177 29.17 -18.55 -3.64
C ALA A 177 28.82 -17.05 -3.55
N LYS A 178 29.62 -16.26 -2.80
CA LYS A 178 29.43 -14.81 -2.71
C LYS A 178 29.61 -14.13 -4.06
N GLU A 179 30.61 -14.52 -4.84
CA GLU A 179 30.85 -14.00 -6.19
C GLU A 179 29.70 -14.36 -7.14
N ALA A 180 29.23 -15.61 -7.13
CA ALA A 180 28.10 -16.05 -7.93
C ALA A 180 26.82 -15.25 -7.58
N LEU A 181 26.52 -15.08 -6.29
CA LEU A 181 25.37 -14.29 -5.84
C LEU A 181 25.51 -12.81 -6.24
N ALA A 182 26.70 -12.23 -6.13
CA ALA A 182 26.96 -10.85 -6.56
C ALA A 182 26.78 -10.68 -8.08
N SER A 183 27.21 -11.65 -8.89
CA SER A 183 27.01 -11.68 -10.35
C SER A 183 25.53 -11.74 -10.72
N VAL A 184 24.76 -12.61 -10.05
CA VAL A 184 23.30 -12.68 -10.22
C VAL A 184 22.65 -11.36 -9.82
N GLN A 185 23.04 -10.78 -8.68
CA GLN A 185 22.53 -9.48 -8.22
C GLN A 185 22.79 -8.37 -9.25
N LYS A 186 24.00 -8.30 -9.82
CA LYS A 186 24.35 -7.31 -10.84
C LYS A 186 23.49 -7.48 -12.10
N SER A 187 23.33 -8.72 -12.56
CA SER A 187 22.53 -9.04 -13.75
C SER A 187 21.06 -8.67 -13.56
N LEU A 188 20.48 -9.02 -12.42
CA LEU A 188 19.10 -8.67 -12.08
C LEU A 188 18.91 -7.15 -11.91
N ALA A 189 19.91 -6.45 -11.36
CA ALA A 189 19.87 -4.99 -11.23
C ALA A 189 19.85 -4.27 -12.57
N VAL A 190 20.66 -4.73 -13.54
CA VAL A 190 20.67 -4.20 -14.92
C VAL A 190 19.32 -4.45 -15.60
N MET A 191 18.80 -5.67 -15.56
CA MET A 191 17.49 -6.01 -16.11
C MET A 191 16.36 -5.12 -15.54
N CYS A 192 16.39 -4.86 -14.23
CA CYS A 192 15.43 -3.95 -13.60
C CYS A 192 15.56 -2.50 -14.08
N GLN A 193 16.76 -2.05 -14.44
CA GLN A 193 17.00 -0.72 -14.99
C GLN A 193 16.51 -0.60 -16.43
N ASP A 194 16.91 -1.53 -17.28
CA ASP A 194 16.62 -1.48 -18.72
C ASP A 194 15.12 -1.54 -19.00
N GLU A 195 14.40 -2.40 -18.28
CA GLU A 195 12.97 -2.58 -18.47
C GLU A 195 12.12 -1.54 -17.73
N SER A 196 12.73 -0.50 -17.15
CA SER A 196 12.02 0.52 -16.36
C SER A 196 11.05 -0.09 -15.34
N ARG A 197 11.43 -1.23 -14.75
CA ARG A 197 10.61 -1.96 -13.76
C ARG A 197 10.48 -1.20 -12.43
N TYR A 198 11.05 0.00 -12.35
CA TYR A 198 10.87 0.91 -11.23
C TYR A 198 9.50 1.57 -11.30
N PHE A 199 8.81 1.53 -10.16
CA PHE A 199 7.54 2.21 -10.02
C PHE A 199 7.73 3.72 -10.06
N ARG A 200 6.90 4.38 -10.86
CA ARG A 200 6.79 5.83 -10.94
C ARG A 200 5.32 6.19 -10.72
N ASP A 201 5.08 7.27 -9.97
CA ASP A 201 3.78 7.94 -9.90
C ASP A 201 2.58 7.09 -9.41
N GLY A 202 2.73 6.45 -8.25
CA GLY A 202 1.63 5.78 -7.55
C GLY A 202 1.05 6.57 -6.37
N ILE A 203 -0.26 6.43 -6.12
CA ILE A 203 -0.82 6.76 -4.80
C ILE A 203 -0.49 5.62 -3.87
N ALA A 204 -0.02 6.04 -2.73
CA ALA A 204 0.37 5.28 -1.57
C ALA A 204 -0.87 5.01 -0.70
N ARG A 205 -1.66 6.05 -0.50
CA ARG A 205 -2.66 6.07 0.56
C ARG A 205 -4.02 5.82 -0.09
N GLU A 206 -4.49 4.61 0.02
CA GLU A 206 -5.92 4.40 0.16
C GLU A 206 -6.14 3.99 1.60
N PRO A 207 -7.37 4.01 2.15
CA PRO A 207 -7.62 3.58 3.53
C PRO A 207 -7.16 2.13 3.70
N PHE A 208 -5.90 1.99 4.05
CA PHE A 208 -5.36 0.92 4.84
C PHE A 208 -6.39 0.71 5.94
N PHE A 209 -6.86 -0.52 6.08
CA PHE A 209 -7.73 -0.85 7.21
C PHE A 209 -9.09 -0.15 7.21
N SER A 210 -9.81 -0.12 6.09
CA SER A 210 -11.25 -0.35 6.27
C SER A 210 -11.38 -1.71 6.95
N ALA A 211 -11.51 -1.70 8.28
CA ALA A 211 -11.66 -2.90 9.09
C ALA A 211 -12.79 -3.76 8.51
N GLN A 212 -13.83 -3.10 8.00
CA GLN A 212 -14.94 -3.71 7.28
C GLN A 212 -14.54 -4.35 5.95
N ALA A 213 -13.65 -3.75 5.15
CA ALA A 213 -13.19 -4.36 3.89
C ALA A 213 -12.30 -5.59 4.15
N ILE A 214 -11.36 -5.48 5.10
CA ILE A 214 -10.50 -6.59 5.50
C ILE A 214 -11.34 -7.73 6.07
N GLU A 215 -12.30 -7.43 6.94
CA GLU A 215 -13.17 -8.43 7.55
C GLU A 215 -14.05 -9.12 6.50
N ARG A 216 -14.60 -8.38 5.52
CA ARG A 216 -15.33 -8.98 4.39
C ARG A 216 -14.46 -9.93 3.57
N ARG A 217 -13.20 -9.56 3.30
CA ARG A 217 -12.24 -10.43 2.61
C ARG A 217 -11.90 -11.66 3.45
N ARG A 218 -11.72 -11.50 4.76
CA ARG A 218 -11.47 -12.61 5.69
C ARG A 218 -12.63 -13.59 5.72
N GLN A 219 -13.87 -13.09 5.79
CA GLN A 219 -15.07 -13.92 5.71
C GLN A 219 -15.17 -14.65 4.37
N THR A 220 -14.83 -13.98 3.27
CA THR A 220 -14.78 -14.60 1.94
C THR A 220 -13.77 -15.74 1.91
N LEU A 221 -12.53 -15.49 2.36
CA LEU A 221 -11.49 -16.51 2.45
C LEU A 221 -11.92 -17.69 3.34
N ALA A 222 -12.43 -17.42 4.54
CA ALA A 222 -12.87 -18.44 5.47
C ALA A 222 -13.97 -19.31 4.88
N ARG A 223 -14.99 -18.70 4.27
CA ARG A 223 -16.08 -19.42 3.59
C ARG A 223 -15.55 -20.30 2.47
N THR A 224 -14.71 -19.75 1.59
CA THR A 224 -14.15 -20.50 0.45
C THR A 224 -13.28 -21.67 0.92
N MET A 225 -12.48 -21.49 1.97
CA MET A 225 -11.65 -22.55 2.54
C MET A 225 -12.48 -23.64 3.24
N THR A 226 -13.58 -23.26 3.91
CA THR A 226 -14.51 -24.22 4.53
C THR A 226 -15.16 -25.12 3.49
N VAL A 227 -15.64 -24.54 2.38
CA VAL A 227 -16.23 -25.33 1.28
C VAL A 227 -15.19 -26.27 0.67
N ALA A 228 -13.97 -25.80 0.41
CA ALA A 228 -12.93 -26.66 -0.14
C ALA A 228 -12.54 -27.80 0.81
N TRP A 229 -12.52 -27.55 2.12
CA TRP A 229 -12.28 -28.58 3.13
C TRP A 229 -13.42 -29.60 3.21
N GLN A 230 -14.67 -29.14 3.16
CA GLN A 230 -15.85 -30.02 3.15
C GLN A 230 -15.83 -30.97 1.95
N ASN A 231 -15.42 -30.49 0.77
CA ASN A 231 -15.29 -31.35 -0.41
C ASN A 231 -14.26 -32.47 -0.17
N VAL A 232 -13.09 -32.15 0.41
CA VAL A 232 -12.09 -33.16 0.75
C VAL A 232 -12.62 -34.17 1.77
N ALA A 233 -13.31 -33.68 2.81
CA ALA A 233 -13.90 -34.55 3.82
C ALA A 233 -14.95 -35.49 3.22
N ASN A 234 -15.82 -34.97 2.35
CA ASN A 234 -16.83 -35.77 1.65
C ASN A 234 -16.18 -36.81 0.72
N ASP A 235 -15.14 -36.44 -0.04
CA ASP A 235 -14.44 -37.37 -0.92
C ASP A 235 -13.76 -38.50 -0.13
N LEU A 236 -13.15 -38.17 1.02
CA LEU A 236 -12.57 -39.15 1.94
C LEU A 236 -13.63 -40.07 2.54
N SER A 237 -14.74 -39.53 3.01
CA SER A 237 -15.85 -40.31 3.55
C SER A 237 -16.51 -41.20 2.48
N ASN A 238 -16.68 -40.71 1.26
CA ASN A 238 -17.21 -41.50 0.14
C ASN A 238 -16.25 -42.63 -0.25
N SER A 239 -14.94 -42.39 -0.20
CA SER A 239 -13.90 -43.39 -0.45
C SER A 239 -13.85 -44.48 0.63
N ALA A 240 -13.99 -44.09 1.90
CA ALA A 240 -14.10 -45.05 3.00
C ALA A 240 -15.45 -45.79 2.97
N GLY A 241 -16.54 -45.15 2.56
CA GLY A 241 -17.88 -45.70 2.69
C GLY A 241 -18.46 -45.46 4.08
N THR A 242 -19.52 -46.19 4.45
CA THR A 242 -20.28 -45.95 5.69
C THR A 242 -19.71 -46.61 6.95
N ASP A 243 -18.69 -47.44 6.82
CA ASP A 243 -18.10 -48.17 7.95
C ASP A 243 -16.77 -47.51 8.37
N ILE A 244 -16.56 -47.28 9.67
CA ILE A 244 -15.31 -46.69 10.17
C ILE A 244 -14.13 -47.66 9.98
N SER A 245 -14.42 -48.97 9.89
CA SER A 245 -13.42 -50.02 9.70
C SER A 245 -12.69 -49.98 8.35
N SER A 246 -13.23 -49.26 7.36
CA SER A 246 -12.63 -49.09 6.03
C SER A 246 -11.68 -47.89 5.94
N TRP A 247 -11.55 -47.10 7.01
CA TRP A 247 -10.56 -46.04 7.09
C TRP A 247 -9.16 -46.64 7.18
N THR A 248 -8.27 -46.24 6.27
CA THR A 248 -6.92 -46.79 6.17
C THR A 248 -5.85 -45.74 6.43
N ASP A 249 -4.60 -46.17 6.64
CA ASP A 249 -3.44 -45.28 6.75
C ASP A 249 -3.29 -44.36 5.53
N ALA A 250 -3.72 -44.82 4.35
CA ALA A 250 -3.74 -43.99 3.14
C ALA A 250 -4.73 -42.82 3.28
N HIS A 251 -5.91 -43.03 3.86
CA HIS A 251 -6.88 -41.96 4.14
C HIS A 251 -6.31 -40.95 5.14
N THR A 252 -5.70 -41.43 6.24
CA THR A 252 -5.01 -40.57 7.23
C THR A 252 -3.90 -39.74 6.60
N LEU A 253 -3.09 -40.33 5.71
CA LEU A 253 -2.04 -39.63 4.99
C LEU A 253 -2.61 -38.55 4.07
N ILE A 254 -3.67 -38.87 3.32
CA ILE A 254 -4.37 -37.95 2.41
C ILE A 254 -4.94 -36.76 3.18
N GLU A 255 -5.62 -37.02 4.30
CA GLU A 255 -6.20 -35.99 5.16
C GLU A 255 -5.10 -35.08 5.72
N SER A 256 -4.00 -35.65 6.22
CA SER A 256 -2.84 -34.90 6.72
C SER A 256 -2.25 -33.98 5.64
N GLN A 257 -2.08 -34.49 4.41
CA GLN A 257 -1.60 -33.67 3.29
C GLN A 257 -2.57 -32.52 2.96
N ALA A 258 -3.88 -32.78 2.97
CA ALA A 258 -4.90 -31.76 2.74
C ALA A 258 -4.90 -30.68 3.83
N ARG A 259 -4.75 -31.05 5.11
CA ARG A 259 -4.58 -30.10 6.22
C ARG A 259 -3.36 -29.20 6.01
N ARG A 260 -2.23 -29.77 5.57
CA ARG A 260 -1.03 -28.98 5.27
C ARG A 260 -1.27 -27.97 4.14
N ARG A 261 -1.91 -28.39 3.04
CA ARG A 261 -2.22 -27.48 1.92
C ARG A 261 -3.24 -26.41 2.31
N ARG A 262 -4.19 -26.72 3.18
CA ARG A 262 -5.11 -25.73 3.78
C ARG A 262 -4.35 -24.69 4.60
N GLY A 263 -3.37 -25.09 5.40
CA GLY A 263 -2.50 -24.18 6.12
C GLY A 263 -1.73 -23.24 5.17
N LEU A 264 -1.21 -23.77 4.06
CA LEU A 264 -0.53 -22.98 3.02
C LEU A 264 -1.47 -21.95 2.40
N ALA A 265 -2.67 -22.37 2.01
CA ALA A 265 -3.68 -21.48 1.44
C ALA A 265 -4.09 -20.37 2.43
N LYS A 266 -4.21 -20.70 3.73
CA LYS A 266 -4.48 -19.73 4.81
C LYS A 266 -3.34 -18.71 4.93
N LEU A 267 -2.07 -19.14 4.93
CA LEU A 267 -0.91 -18.25 4.96
C LEU A 267 -0.92 -17.25 3.79
N MET A 268 -1.09 -17.77 2.56
CA MET A 268 -1.13 -16.93 1.36
C MET A 268 -2.31 -15.97 1.41
N GLY A 269 -3.48 -16.45 1.82
CA GLY A 269 -4.70 -15.65 1.95
C GLY A 269 -4.56 -14.51 2.96
N GLU A 270 -4.04 -14.77 4.16
CA GLU A 270 -3.88 -13.76 5.23
C GLU A 270 -2.98 -12.59 4.79
N ILE A 271 -1.95 -12.85 3.98
CA ILE A 271 -1.10 -11.78 3.43
C ILE A 271 -1.88 -10.93 2.42
N ILE A 272 -2.61 -11.58 1.50
CA ILE A 272 -3.32 -10.91 0.40
C ILE A 272 -4.55 -10.14 0.88
N LEU A 273 -5.12 -10.47 2.06
CA LEU A 273 -6.23 -9.72 2.67
C LEU A 273 -5.96 -8.21 2.66
N PHE A 274 -4.71 -7.84 2.91
CA PHE A 274 -4.27 -6.47 3.01
C PHE A 274 -3.73 -5.92 1.69
N ASP A 275 -3.86 -6.59 0.55
CA ASP A 275 -3.43 -6.00 -0.73
C ASP A 275 -4.39 -4.87 -1.14
N SER A 276 -3.90 -3.63 -1.10
CA SER A 276 -4.67 -2.42 -1.47
C SER A 276 -4.80 -2.22 -2.98
N GLY A 277 -3.99 -2.91 -3.77
CA GLY A 277 -3.97 -2.78 -5.23
C GLY A 277 -4.84 -3.78 -5.96
N ILE A 278 -5.74 -4.49 -5.27
CA ILE A 278 -6.68 -5.42 -5.89
C ILE A 278 -8.10 -5.12 -5.39
N SER A 279 -9.10 -5.26 -6.25
CA SER A 279 -10.50 -5.15 -5.82
C SER A 279 -10.95 -6.37 -5.01
N SER A 280 -12.08 -6.27 -4.31
CA SER A 280 -12.68 -7.44 -3.64
C SER A 280 -13.10 -8.53 -4.63
N ALA A 281 -13.39 -8.18 -5.89
CA ALA A 281 -13.70 -9.18 -6.91
C ALA A 281 -12.45 -10.00 -7.24
N LYS A 282 -11.33 -9.35 -7.59
CA LYS A 282 -10.05 -10.03 -7.80
C LYS A 282 -9.59 -10.84 -6.59
N PHE A 283 -9.83 -10.32 -5.38
CA PHE A 283 -9.57 -11.08 -4.16
C PHE A 283 -10.37 -12.39 -4.10
N SER A 284 -11.67 -12.38 -4.42
CA SER A 284 -12.48 -13.61 -4.45
C SER A 284 -11.93 -14.65 -5.42
N PHE A 285 -11.50 -14.24 -6.62
CA PHE A 285 -10.86 -15.15 -7.58
C PHE A 285 -9.56 -15.74 -7.04
N VAL A 286 -8.73 -14.93 -6.37
CA VAL A 286 -7.52 -15.44 -5.70
C VAL A 286 -7.89 -16.44 -4.60
N ALA A 287 -8.89 -16.14 -3.78
CA ALA A 287 -9.35 -17.05 -2.73
C ALA A 287 -9.84 -18.39 -3.30
N GLU A 288 -10.58 -18.38 -4.42
CA GLU A 288 -11.03 -19.58 -5.13
C GLU A 288 -9.84 -20.40 -5.66
N LYS A 289 -8.84 -19.75 -6.26
CA LYS A 289 -7.62 -20.44 -6.73
C LYS A 289 -6.79 -21.03 -5.59
N LEU A 290 -6.70 -20.33 -4.46
CA LEU A 290 -6.06 -20.86 -3.26
C LEU A 290 -6.83 -22.06 -2.69
N ALA A 291 -8.16 -22.10 -2.86
CA ALA A 291 -8.99 -23.20 -2.39
C ALA A 291 -8.70 -24.51 -3.14
N LEU A 292 -8.33 -24.42 -4.42
CA LEU A 292 -7.90 -25.57 -5.22
C LEU A 292 -6.66 -26.27 -4.61
N LEU A 293 -5.85 -25.58 -3.80
CA LEU A 293 -4.70 -26.19 -3.14
C LEU A 293 -5.12 -27.22 -2.10
N VAL A 294 -6.26 -27.02 -1.45
CA VAL A 294 -6.74 -27.88 -0.37
C VAL A 294 -7.07 -29.28 -0.93
N GLN A 295 -7.69 -29.31 -2.10
CA GLN A 295 -8.13 -30.53 -2.78
C GLN A 295 -6.96 -31.43 -3.19
N MET A 296 -7.23 -32.73 -3.35
CA MET A 296 -6.22 -33.71 -3.73
C MET A 296 -5.78 -33.54 -5.19
N PRO A 297 -4.47 -33.63 -5.51
CA PRO A 297 -3.97 -33.52 -6.87
C PRO A 297 -4.67 -34.45 -7.87
N GLN A 298 -5.01 -35.68 -7.47
CA GLN A 298 -5.71 -36.63 -8.34
C GLN A 298 -7.21 -36.33 -8.55
N TRP A 299 -7.81 -35.47 -7.71
CA TRP A 299 -9.25 -35.15 -7.73
C TRP A 299 -9.53 -33.70 -8.11
N ARG A 300 -8.50 -32.86 -8.21
CA ARG A 300 -8.62 -31.44 -8.56
C ARG A 300 -8.23 -31.20 -10.01
N ALA A 301 -8.88 -30.23 -10.63
CA ALA A 301 -8.34 -29.60 -11.82
C ALA A 301 -6.99 -28.94 -11.50
N SER A 302 -6.02 -29.03 -12.41
CA SER A 302 -4.75 -28.31 -12.29
C SER A 302 -4.99 -26.83 -11.99
N SER A 303 -4.18 -26.23 -11.11
CA SER A 303 -4.25 -24.78 -10.87
C SER A 303 -3.81 -23.97 -12.11
N GLY A 304 -3.23 -24.64 -13.12
CA GLY A 304 -2.65 -24.02 -14.30
C GLY A 304 -1.43 -23.14 -13.97
N THR A 305 -0.87 -23.25 -12.76
CA THR A 305 0.18 -22.38 -12.24
C THR A 305 1.35 -23.21 -11.70
N LEU A 306 2.46 -23.26 -12.43
CA LEU A 306 3.58 -24.18 -12.14
C LEU A 306 4.16 -24.03 -10.71
N GLY A 307 4.37 -22.80 -10.22
CA GLY A 307 4.92 -22.56 -8.88
C GLY A 307 3.98 -22.99 -7.76
N VAL A 308 2.67 -22.96 -8.03
CA VAL A 308 1.65 -23.43 -7.10
C VAL A 308 1.64 -24.95 -7.03
N GLU A 309 1.72 -25.61 -8.18
CA GLU A 309 1.87 -27.07 -8.25
C GLU A 309 3.15 -27.55 -7.55
N TYR A 310 4.25 -26.82 -7.72
CA TYR A 310 5.49 -27.05 -6.99
C TYR A 310 5.30 -26.96 -5.48
N LEU A 311 4.70 -25.87 -4.99
CA LEU A 311 4.42 -25.69 -3.56
C LEU A 311 3.54 -26.79 -2.98
N VAL A 312 2.48 -27.17 -3.71
CA VAL A 312 1.59 -28.27 -3.30
C VAL A 312 2.38 -29.56 -3.13
N ASN A 313 3.29 -29.87 -4.06
CA ASN A 313 4.12 -31.07 -3.98
C ASN A 313 5.10 -31.01 -2.81
N VAL A 314 5.80 -29.88 -2.62
CA VAL A 314 6.75 -29.69 -1.50
C VAL A 314 6.04 -29.86 -0.15
N VAL A 315 4.91 -29.18 0.04
CA VAL A 315 4.17 -29.19 1.31
C VAL A 315 3.51 -30.54 1.57
N SER A 316 3.03 -31.23 0.53
CA SER A 316 2.45 -32.58 0.70
C SER A 316 3.51 -33.61 1.11
N ARG A 317 4.76 -33.47 0.64
CA ARG A 317 5.90 -34.37 0.95
C ARG A 317 6.64 -34.04 2.24
N THR A 318 6.44 -32.86 2.81
CA THR A 318 7.10 -32.45 4.04
C THR A 318 6.49 -33.24 5.22
N VAL A 319 7.12 -34.36 5.57
CA VAL A 319 6.77 -35.16 6.74
C VAL A 319 7.24 -34.41 7.99
N ARG A 320 6.31 -33.84 8.75
CA ARG A 320 6.56 -33.38 10.13
C ARG A 320 5.97 -34.42 11.07
N THR A 321 6.82 -35.04 11.88
CA THR A 321 6.43 -35.96 12.94
C THR A 321 5.85 -35.25 14.18
N GLU A 322 5.93 -33.92 14.28
CA GLU A 322 5.69 -33.19 15.54
C GLU A 322 4.68 -32.02 15.53
N GLU A 323 3.97 -31.72 14.44
CA GLU A 323 2.94 -30.65 14.49
C GLU A 323 1.59 -31.10 13.95
N PRO A 324 0.58 -31.35 14.81
CA PRO A 324 -0.67 -31.97 14.39
C PRO A 324 -1.63 -31.08 13.60
N ASP A 325 -1.63 -29.74 13.76
CA ASP A 325 -2.77 -28.94 13.26
C ASP A 325 -2.48 -27.64 12.48
N GLU A 326 -1.31 -26.99 12.64
CA GLU A 326 -1.04 -25.69 11.97
C GLU A 326 0.41 -25.54 11.44
N PRO A 327 0.79 -26.19 10.33
CA PRO A 327 2.18 -26.25 9.84
C PRO A 327 2.80 -24.89 9.45
N PHE A 328 1.95 -23.86 9.26
CA PHE A 328 2.37 -22.50 8.93
C PHE A 328 1.93 -21.47 9.99
N GLY A 329 1.45 -21.91 11.15
CA GLY A 329 0.92 -21.05 12.22
C GLY A 329 1.93 -19.97 12.64
N LYS A 330 3.21 -20.32 12.74
CA LYS A 330 4.29 -19.37 13.06
C LYS A 330 4.44 -18.25 12.02
N LEU A 331 4.45 -18.58 10.72
CA LEU A 331 4.56 -17.59 9.64
C LEU A 331 3.31 -16.70 9.58
N ILE A 332 2.13 -17.28 9.80
CA ILE A 332 0.87 -16.53 9.90
C ILE A 332 0.94 -15.55 11.07
N ALA A 333 1.34 -16.01 12.26
CA ALA A 333 1.45 -15.18 13.44
C ALA A 333 2.46 -14.02 13.24
N GLN A 334 3.60 -14.29 12.60
CA GLN A 334 4.58 -13.26 12.25
C GLN A 334 4.01 -12.21 11.29
N ALA A 335 3.33 -12.65 10.22
CA ALA A 335 2.69 -11.75 9.26
C ALA A 335 1.62 -10.87 9.93
N VAL A 336 0.75 -11.47 10.74
CA VAL A 336 -0.31 -10.76 11.46
C VAL A 336 0.25 -9.78 12.48
N ALA A 337 1.27 -10.19 13.25
CA ALA A 337 1.93 -9.31 14.22
C ALA A 337 2.55 -8.09 13.53
N TYR A 338 3.27 -8.28 12.43
CA TYR A 338 3.86 -7.19 11.65
C TYR A 338 2.78 -6.21 11.16
N LEU A 339 1.69 -6.72 10.58
CA LEU A 339 0.59 -5.89 10.09
C LEU A 339 -0.11 -5.12 11.21
N ASN A 340 -0.30 -5.72 12.38
CA ASN A 340 -0.91 -5.06 13.54
C ASN A 340 -0.04 -3.91 14.05
N VAL A 341 1.28 -4.12 14.18
CA VAL A 341 2.21 -3.04 14.57
C VAL A 341 2.16 -1.89 13.56
N LYS A 342 2.20 -2.20 12.26
CA LYS A 342 2.11 -1.17 11.20
C LYS A 342 0.77 -0.44 11.22
N ARG A 343 -0.32 -1.14 11.57
CA ARG A 343 -1.65 -0.54 11.77
C ARG A 343 -1.69 0.45 12.91
N GLU A 344 -1.12 0.10 14.04
CA GLU A 344 -1.07 0.98 15.21
C GLU A 344 -0.25 2.24 14.94
N LEU A 345 0.91 2.10 14.30
CA LEU A 345 1.73 3.22 13.86
C LEU A 345 0.96 4.15 12.92
N TRP A 346 0.29 3.58 11.91
CA TRP A 346 -0.56 4.34 11.00
C TRP A 346 -1.69 5.08 11.73
N ASN A 347 -2.42 4.40 12.63
CA ASN A 347 -3.51 5.01 13.39
C ASN A 347 -3.02 6.18 14.25
N THR A 348 -1.83 6.07 14.84
CA THR A 348 -1.21 7.15 15.62
C THR A 348 -0.83 8.33 14.73
N ALA A 349 -0.15 8.08 13.60
CA ALA A 349 0.17 9.14 12.65
C ALA A 349 -1.10 9.81 12.09
N MET A 350 -2.15 9.02 11.85
CA MET A 350 -3.43 9.51 11.34
C MET A 350 -4.18 10.36 12.37
N ARG A 351 -4.17 9.97 13.65
CA ARG A 351 -4.68 10.80 14.74
C ARG A 351 -3.94 12.14 14.78
N SER A 352 -2.61 12.12 14.78
CA SER A 352 -1.79 13.35 14.79
C SER A 352 -2.11 14.27 13.60
N TYR A 353 -2.20 13.71 12.38
CA TYR A 353 -2.61 14.47 11.20
C TYR A 353 -4.01 15.06 11.36
N ASN A 354 -4.99 14.27 11.79
CA ASN A 354 -6.38 14.74 11.95
C ASN A 354 -6.49 15.84 13.01
N THR A 355 -5.73 15.76 14.10
CA THR A 355 -5.63 16.79 15.13
C THR A 355 -5.07 18.09 14.55
N ARG A 356 -3.96 18.03 13.80
CA ARG A 356 -3.38 19.20 13.13
C ARG A 356 -4.30 19.78 12.06
N ARG A 357 -5.00 18.92 11.32
CA ARG A 357 -6.00 19.33 10.33
C ARG A 357 -7.16 20.07 10.97
N MET A 358 -7.71 19.53 12.05
CA MET A 358 -8.79 20.17 12.80
C MET A 358 -8.34 21.52 13.39
N LEU A 359 -7.11 21.60 13.91
CA LEU A 359 -6.54 22.87 14.36
C LEU A 359 -6.52 23.91 13.23
N PHE A 360 -6.06 23.52 12.04
CA PHE A 360 -6.07 24.39 10.87
C PHE A 360 -7.47 24.86 10.50
N GLU A 361 -8.44 23.96 10.44
CA GLU A 361 -9.84 24.28 10.08
C GLU A 361 -10.51 25.20 11.09
N LYS A 362 -10.23 25.04 12.39
CA LYS A 362 -10.80 25.92 13.42
C LYS A 362 -10.11 27.27 13.53
N SER A 363 -8.84 27.33 13.13
CA SER A 363 -8.01 28.53 13.25
C SER A 363 -7.98 29.38 11.98
N THR A 364 -8.54 28.88 10.88
CA THR A 364 -8.57 29.57 9.60
C THR A 364 -9.98 29.69 9.04
N THR A 365 -10.21 30.72 8.23
CA THR A 365 -11.46 30.93 7.49
C THR A 365 -11.15 31.05 6.00
N PRO A 366 -11.81 30.29 5.11
CA PRO A 366 -11.69 30.48 3.66
C PRO A 366 -12.09 31.91 3.24
N ILE A 367 -11.35 32.49 2.29
CA ILE A 367 -11.66 33.81 1.71
C ILE A 367 -12.18 33.58 0.29
N SER A 368 -13.35 34.12 -0.05
CA SER A 368 -13.87 34.07 -1.43
C SER A 368 -13.07 34.99 -2.36
N GLY A 369 -13.10 34.72 -3.67
CA GLY A 369 -12.48 35.59 -4.68
C GLY A 369 -13.00 37.04 -4.60
N SER A 370 -14.30 37.22 -4.41
CA SER A 370 -14.94 38.54 -4.25
C SER A 370 -14.49 39.29 -2.99
N ALA A 371 -14.38 38.58 -1.85
CA ALA A 371 -13.90 39.16 -0.60
C ALA A 371 -12.42 39.56 -0.70
N LEU A 372 -11.61 38.75 -1.40
CA LEU A 372 -10.21 39.04 -1.65
C LEU A 372 -10.02 40.28 -2.54
N GLY A 373 -10.83 40.42 -3.60
CA GLY A 373 -10.83 41.59 -4.48
C GLY A 373 -11.21 42.88 -3.72
N ALA A 374 -12.24 42.81 -2.88
CA ALA A 374 -12.65 43.94 -2.04
C ALA A 374 -11.58 44.37 -1.01
N MET A 375 -10.73 43.45 -0.55
CA MET A 375 -9.66 43.75 0.41
C MET A 375 -8.45 44.46 -0.20
N HIS A 376 -8.24 44.35 -1.52
CA HIS A 376 -7.04 44.88 -2.18
C HIS A 376 -7.26 46.17 -2.97
N GLY A 377 -8.52 46.58 -3.20
CA GLY A 377 -8.84 47.72 -4.06
C GLY A 377 -8.50 47.45 -5.53
N ASP A 378 -9.17 48.13 -6.46
CA ASP A 378 -9.09 47.91 -7.91
C ASP A 378 -7.71 48.18 -8.57
N GLN A 379 -6.62 48.30 -7.80
CA GLN A 379 -5.27 48.45 -8.32
C GLN A 379 -4.46 47.16 -8.09
N ASP A 380 -4.21 46.42 -9.17
CA ASP A 380 -3.35 45.22 -9.22
C ASP A 380 -3.71 44.11 -8.21
N GLY A 381 -5.00 43.76 -8.16
CA GLY A 381 -5.65 42.85 -7.20
C GLY A 381 -5.25 41.37 -7.21
N ASN A 382 -3.96 41.04 -7.40
CA ASN A 382 -3.43 39.68 -7.31
C ASN A 382 -2.15 39.63 -6.46
N ARG A 383 -2.25 40.03 -5.18
CA ARG A 383 -1.17 39.77 -4.20
C ARG A 383 -1.13 38.27 -3.96
N GLY A 384 -0.12 37.58 -4.49
CA GLY A 384 0.02 36.13 -4.34
C GLY A 384 0.32 35.67 -2.91
N CYS A 385 0.35 34.36 -2.74
CA CYS A 385 0.71 33.70 -1.49
C CYS A 385 2.08 34.16 -0.97
N GLY A 386 2.14 34.57 0.30
CA GLY A 386 3.40 34.94 0.95
C GLY A 386 4.46 33.82 1.05
N PHE A 387 4.10 32.58 0.70
CA PHE A 387 5.02 31.43 0.63
C PHE A 387 5.53 31.14 -0.78
N CYS A 388 4.60 30.91 -1.71
CA CYS A 388 4.94 30.45 -3.06
C CYS A 388 4.91 31.58 -4.10
N HIS A 389 4.44 32.77 -3.71
CA HIS A 389 4.26 33.96 -4.55
C HIS A 389 3.34 33.76 -5.76
N ILE A 390 2.59 32.65 -5.81
CA ILE A 390 1.55 32.38 -6.82
C ILE A 390 0.29 33.17 -6.44
N GLY A 391 -0.38 33.76 -7.44
CA GLY A 391 -1.66 34.45 -7.28
C GLY A 391 -2.71 33.60 -6.56
N TYR A 392 -3.56 34.26 -5.77
CA TYR A 392 -4.73 33.60 -5.22
C TYR A 392 -5.78 33.54 -6.32
N TRP A 393 -6.17 32.33 -6.71
CA TRP A 393 -7.05 32.07 -7.88
C TRP A 393 -6.40 32.34 -9.25
N GLU A 394 -6.98 31.77 -10.31
CA GLU A 394 -6.57 31.95 -11.71
C GLU A 394 -6.32 33.42 -12.08
N SER A 395 -5.19 33.70 -12.72
CA SER A 395 -5.03 34.94 -13.48
C SER A 395 -5.84 34.81 -14.78
N PRO A 396 -6.69 35.79 -15.15
CA PRO A 396 -7.47 35.75 -16.39
C PRO A 396 -6.62 35.65 -17.68
N SER A 397 -5.29 35.75 -17.59
CA SER A 397 -4.39 35.84 -18.73
C SER A 397 -3.03 35.17 -18.50
N VAL A 398 -2.94 33.84 -18.58
CA VAL A 398 -1.66 33.18 -18.94
C VAL A 398 -1.93 31.96 -19.83
N ARG A 399 -2.03 32.23 -21.13
CA ARG A 399 -1.36 31.38 -22.13
C ARG A 399 0.15 31.60 -21.96
N SER A 400 0.93 30.54 -22.13
CA SER A 400 2.40 30.46 -22.09
C SER A 400 3.03 30.11 -20.73
N ALA A 401 3.27 28.81 -20.59
CA ALA A 401 4.36 28.28 -19.80
C ALA A 401 5.70 28.80 -20.35
N THR A 402 6.36 29.70 -19.63
CA THR A 402 7.83 29.86 -19.72
C THR A 402 8.42 30.38 -18.41
N GLY A 403 9.17 29.52 -17.72
CA GLY A 403 10.53 29.89 -17.33
C GLY A 403 10.82 30.59 -15.99
N ARG A 404 9.91 30.74 -15.02
CA ARG A 404 10.25 31.34 -13.71
C ARG A 404 9.87 30.54 -12.45
N HIS A 405 9.48 29.27 -12.56
CA HIS A 405 9.10 28.45 -11.41
C HIS A 405 10.29 27.77 -10.67
N ALA A 406 11.53 28.08 -11.03
CA ALA A 406 12.71 27.33 -10.59
C ALA A 406 13.36 27.78 -9.26
N MET A 407 12.99 28.92 -8.67
CA MET A 407 13.70 29.45 -7.49
C MET A 407 13.05 29.21 -6.12
N ALA A 408 11.75 28.89 -6.03
CA ALA A 408 11.10 28.53 -4.76
C ALA A 408 11.27 27.03 -4.39
N GLN A 409 11.96 26.25 -5.22
CA GLN A 409 12.08 24.78 -5.12
C GLN A 409 13.18 24.30 -4.16
N LYS A 410 14.00 25.20 -3.58
CA LYS A 410 15.22 24.81 -2.82
C LYS A 410 15.07 24.64 -1.31
N ALA A 411 13.94 25.00 -0.70
CA ALA A 411 13.84 25.09 0.76
C ALA A 411 12.79 24.18 1.44
N TRP A 412 11.98 23.42 0.68
CA TRP A 412 10.91 22.61 1.26
C TRP A 412 10.98 21.14 0.80
N PRO A 413 11.10 20.16 1.71
CA PRO A 413 11.39 18.76 1.38
C PRO A 413 10.19 17.95 0.84
N MET A 414 9.05 18.59 0.54
CA MET A 414 7.86 17.90 -0.01
C MET A 414 7.57 18.35 -1.45
N GLN A 415 8.33 17.79 -2.40
CA GLN A 415 8.08 17.92 -3.84
C GLN A 415 6.89 17.04 -4.25
N LEU A 416 5.67 17.51 -4.02
CA LEU A 416 4.50 17.03 -4.76
C LEU A 416 4.19 18.08 -5.82
N HIS A 417 4.67 17.82 -7.04
CA HIS A 417 4.29 18.56 -8.24
C HIS A 417 2.78 18.44 -8.44
N PHE A 418 2.05 19.51 -8.15
CA PHE A 418 0.74 19.73 -8.74
C PHE A 418 0.92 20.91 -9.68
N ASN A 419 0.65 20.70 -10.98
CA ASN A 419 0.44 21.80 -11.90
C ASN A 419 -0.75 22.59 -11.36
N MET A 420 -0.47 23.63 -10.58
CA MET A 420 -1.46 24.61 -10.18
C MET A 420 -1.46 25.67 -11.27
N ASP A 421 -1.90 25.26 -12.46
CA ASP A 421 -2.14 26.17 -13.58
C ASP A 421 -3.27 27.18 -13.21
N ASP A 422 -3.98 26.94 -12.09
CA ASP A 422 -5.23 27.60 -11.71
C ASP A 422 -5.19 28.45 -10.39
N GLY A 423 -4.00 28.73 -9.84
CA GLY A 423 -3.86 29.49 -8.58
C GLY A 423 -4.38 28.77 -7.33
N GLU A 424 -4.17 29.36 -6.14
CA GLU A 424 -4.46 28.70 -4.85
C GLU A 424 -5.60 29.37 -4.08
N PRO A 425 -6.57 28.63 -3.50
CA PRO A 425 -7.58 29.23 -2.62
C PRO A 425 -6.95 29.92 -1.41
N ALA A 426 -7.41 31.11 -1.08
CA ALA A 426 -6.91 31.88 0.07
C ALA A 426 -7.64 31.50 1.37
N VAL A 427 -6.89 31.52 2.48
CA VAL A 427 -7.42 31.40 3.85
C VAL A 427 -6.89 32.53 4.73
N ARG A 428 -7.70 32.97 5.69
CA ARG A 428 -7.35 33.95 6.72
C ARG A 428 -7.11 33.25 8.05
N ILE A 429 -6.03 33.58 8.75
CA ILE A 429 -5.84 33.14 10.15
C ILE A 429 -6.73 33.99 11.06
N ASN A 430 -7.62 33.34 11.81
CA ASN A 430 -8.67 34.01 12.58
C ASN A 430 -8.12 34.97 13.65
N ASN A 431 -6.99 34.62 14.28
CA ASN A 431 -6.45 35.41 15.39
C ASN A 431 -5.70 36.69 14.94
N CYS A 432 -5.04 36.68 13.78
CA CYS A 432 -4.17 37.79 13.35
C CYS A 432 -4.57 38.41 12.02
N GLY A 433 -5.58 37.89 11.32
CA GLY A 433 -6.08 38.43 10.06
C GLY A 433 -5.18 38.25 8.83
N HIS A 434 -3.94 37.77 9.00
CA HIS A 434 -3.05 37.47 7.88
C HIS A 434 -3.63 36.38 6.98
N HIS A 435 -3.42 36.51 5.67
CA HIS A 435 -3.93 35.59 4.67
C HIS A 435 -2.79 34.91 3.90
N PHE A 436 -3.02 33.65 3.53
CA PHE A 436 -2.08 32.79 2.81
C PHE A 436 -2.83 31.86 1.87
N GLY A 437 -2.09 31.20 0.99
CA GLY A 437 -2.61 30.08 0.22
C GLY A 437 -2.93 28.95 1.18
N ARG A 438 -4.11 28.33 1.01
CA ARG A 438 -4.60 27.24 1.87
C ARG A 438 -3.61 26.08 1.96
N SER A 439 -3.22 25.53 0.82
CA SER A 439 -2.25 24.43 0.67
C SER A 439 -0.89 24.78 1.26
N CYS A 440 -0.36 25.97 1.00
CA CYS A 440 0.91 26.45 1.55
C CYS A 440 0.87 26.54 3.08
N LEU A 441 -0.15 27.20 3.64
CA LEU A 441 -0.28 27.36 5.09
C LEU A 441 -0.54 26.01 5.77
N PHE A 442 -1.37 25.16 5.16
CA PHE A 442 -1.67 23.83 5.68
C PHE A 442 -0.41 22.97 5.80
N ARG A 443 0.41 22.93 4.74
CA ARG A 443 1.70 22.21 4.75
C ARG A 443 2.68 22.79 5.77
N TYR A 444 2.69 24.11 5.95
CA TYR A 444 3.48 24.76 6.99
C TYR A 444 3.07 24.30 8.40
N TRP A 445 1.77 24.13 8.65
CA TRP A 445 1.25 23.65 9.96
C TRP A 445 1.49 22.16 10.19
N LEU A 446 1.41 21.35 9.14
CA LEU A 446 1.76 19.93 9.21
C LEU A 446 3.24 19.72 9.57
N ALA A 447 4.13 20.64 9.17
CA ALA A 447 5.55 20.59 9.49
C ALA A 447 5.89 20.97 10.95
N GLY A 448 4.90 21.06 11.85
CA GLY A 448 5.14 21.32 13.26
C GLY A 448 4.95 22.76 13.72
N ARG A 449 4.53 23.66 12.83
CA ARG A 449 4.52 25.11 13.09
C ARG A 449 3.10 25.66 13.00
N SER A 450 2.38 25.75 14.12
CA SER A 450 1.00 26.29 14.17
C SER A 450 0.93 27.83 14.21
N ALA A 451 2.04 28.51 14.52
CA ALA A 451 2.11 29.96 14.56
C ALA A 451 1.95 30.60 13.17
N CYS A 452 1.43 31.83 13.14
CA CYS A 452 1.39 32.64 11.92
C CYS A 452 2.81 32.82 11.35
N PRO A 453 3.04 32.53 10.05
CA PRO A 453 4.35 32.69 9.43
C PRO A 453 4.91 34.11 9.52
N THR A 454 4.04 35.12 9.45
CA THR A 454 4.39 36.55 9.43
C THR A 454 4.59 37.13 10.84
N CYS A 455 3.56 37.08 11.69
CA CYS A 455 3.56 37.75 12.99
C CYS A 455 3.81 36.82 14.19
N LYS A 456 4.02 35.52 13.93
CA LYS A 456 4.25 34.47 14.96
C LYS A 456 3.12 34.29 15.97
N THR A 457 1.98 34.97 15.81
CA THR A 457 0.78 34.76 16.62
C THR A 457 0.27 33.33 16.48
N GLU A 458 0.07 32.65 17.61
CA GLU A 458 -0.48 31.30 17.65
C GLU A 458 -2.03 31.29 17.62
N PRO A 459 -2.66 30.14 17.31
CA PRO A 459 -4.07 29.93 17.59
C PRO A 459 -4.39 30.18 19.07
N LEU A 460 -5.64 30.58 19.35
CA LEU A 460 -6.07 30.84 20.72
C LEU A 460 -6.12 29.54 21.54
N GLU A 461 -5.75 29.59 22.82
CA GLU A 461 -5.77 28.46 23.75
C GLU A 461 -7.11 27.67 23.79
N PRO A 462 -8.30 28.31 23.74
CA PRO A 462 -9.57 27.59 23.65
C PRO A 462 -9.68 26.70 22.40
N VAL A 463 -9.04 27.07 21.28
CA VAL A 463 -9.05 26.26 20.06
C VAL A 463 -8.19 25.01 20.25
N TYR A 464 -7.02 25.12 20.88
CA TYR A 464 -6.19 23.96 21.24
C TYR A 464 -6.99 22.99 22.12
N ARG A 465 -7.56 23.46 23.22
CA ARG A 465 -8.37 22.62 24.12
C ARG A 465 -9.55 21.95 23.43
N LEU A 466 -10.25 22.67 22.54
CA LEU A 466 -11.34 22.10 21.75
C LEU A 466 -10.84 20.95 20.87
N VAL A 467 -9.75 21.16 20.14
CA VAL A 467 -9.18 20.16 19.21
C VAL A 467 -8.65 18.93 19.96
N GLU A 468 -7.93 19.13 21.06
CA GLU A 468 -7.40 18.03 21.89
C GLU A 468 -8.53 17.21 22.52
N SER A 469 -9.61 17.86 22.98
CA SER A 469 -10.78 17.16 23.52
C SER A 469 -11.51 16.36 22.45
N ALA A 470 -11.65 16.90 21.23
CA ALA A 470 -12.35 16.26 20.12
C ALA A 470 -11.58 15.06 19.55
N THR A 471 -10.25 15.14 19.52
CA THR A 471 -9.39 14.10 18.93
C THR A 471 -8.78 13.14 19.96
N ARG A 472 -8.89 13.44 21.26
CA ARG A 472 -8.25 12.71 22.37
C ARG A 472 -6.74 12.59 22.22
N GLU A 473 -6.12 13.58 21.58
CA GLU A 473 -4.68 13.63 21.26
C GLU A 473 -4.15 15.01 21.66
N ARG A 474 -3.00 15.07 22.35
CA ARG A 474 -2.37 16.35 22.70
C ARG A 474 -1.55 16.88 21.53
N LEU A 475 -1.63 18.18 21.28
CA LEU A 475 -0.82 18.88 20.29
C LEU A 475 0.58 19.12 20.88
N THR A 476 1.53 18.25 20.55
CA THR A 476 2.93 18.44 20.93
C THR A 476 3.63 19.43 19.99
N PRO A 477 4.38 20.43 20.51
CA PRO A 477 5.22 21.29 19.69
C PRO A 477 6.35 20.47 19.03
N GLY A 478 6.54 20.67 17.72
CA GLY A 478 7.59 19.99 16.94
C GLY A 478 7.08 19.48 15.59
N PRO A 479 7.99 19.24 14.62
CA PRO A 479 7.63 18.55 13.38
C PRO A 479 7.02 17.19 13.72
N MET A 480 6.13 16.67 12.87
CA MET A 480 5.82 15.25 12.94
C MET A 480 7.15 14.50 12.78
N SER A 481 7.73 14.04 13.90
CA SER A 481 8.85 13.09 13.94
C SER A 481 8.30 11.76 13.47
N LEU A 482 8.15 11.67 12.17
CA LEU A 482 7.95 10.45 11.45
C LEU A 482 9.35 9.89 11.24
N PHE A 483 9.55 8.66 11.68
CA PHE A 483 10.84 8.01 11.77
C PHE A 483 11.54 8.12 10.41
N ILE A 484 12.52 9.01 10.28
CA ILE A 484 13.60 8.78 9.33
C ILE A 484 14.26 7.52 9.87
N GLY A 485 14.02 6.40 9.20
CA GLY A 485 14.70 5.16 9.49
C GLY A 485 16.20 5.36 9.27
N ASP A 486 16.90 5.79 10.31
CA ASP A 486 18.25 5.33 10.56
C ASP A 486 18.13 3.93 11.16
N ARG A 487 18.05 2.93 10.28
CA ARG A 487 18.67 1.60 10.39
C ARG A 487 18.34 0.73 9.18
#